data_AF-A0A835E2Q7-F1
#
_entry.id   AF-A0A835E2Q7-F1
#
_cell.length_a   1.000
_cell.length_b   1.000
_cell.length_c   1.000
_cell.angle_alpha   90.00
_cell.angle_beta   90.00
_cell.angle_gamma   90.00
#
_symmetry.space_group_name_H-M   'P 1'
#
loop_
_entity.id
_entity.type
_entity.pdbx_description
1 polymer ?
#
loop_
_entity_poly.entity_id
_entity_poly.type
_entity_poly.pdbx_seq_one_letter_code
_entity_poly.pdbx_strand_id
1 'polypeptide(L)'
;MAVYIRLNDAVRARLRGEDAGCPSSGSDHDASACLSGLVQAFLETDAGAAEEGVAGPPPKEYDSDDDGDGAGRAAASVRELLDPPAEEDVFRIRLAAAVAAAVEAEAALRPHGAAFRRAVARRLRGAGYDAGVCKSRWEASGGITAGTYEYVDVVVASGEARRGSSRYIVDADFRAGLEVARATQEYAAVVAAVPATAVVAREESVGRAVRVVSDAARRSLRAHGLHVPPWRKTRYMLAKWLGPYKRSTATSPAASAGAMPMPGGGGAGVDVKCRAVGFFPPPATAPAARIK
;
A
#
# COMPACT_ATOMS: atom_id res chain seq x y z
N MET A 1 -18.98 -17.93 26.53
CA MET A 1 -17.70 -18.31 27.17
C MET A 1 -16.57 -17.98 26.20
N ALA A 2 -15.83 -16.90 26.45
CA ALA A 2 -14.62 -16.60 25.68
C ALA A 2 -13.48 -17.50 26.19
N VAL A 3 -12.91 -18.32 25.31
CA VAL A 3 -11.74 -19.15 25.63
C VAL A 3 -10.50 -18.26 25.53
N TYR A 4 -9.99 -17.82 26.67
CA TYR A 4 -8.71 -17.13 26.75
C TYR A 4 -7.58 -18.12 26.50
N ILE A 5 -6.92 -18.04 25.34
CA ILE A 5 -5.65 -18.73 25.11
C ILE A 5 -4.55 -17.84 25.71
N ARG A 6 -4.24 -18.03 27.00
CA ARG A 6 -3.05 -17.41 27.60
C ARG A 6 -1.81 -18.07 27.02
N LEU A 7 -1.10 -17.35 26.16
CA LEU A 7 0.25 -17.72 25.74
C LEU A 7 1.17 -17.66 26.96
N ASN A 8 1.94 -18.71 27.20
CA ASN A 8 2.91 -18.74 28.30
C ASN A 8 4.11 -17.82 28.01
N ASP A 9 4.80 -17.39 29.07
CA ASP A 9 5.90 -16.41 28.94
C ASP A 9 7.05 -16.91 28.08
N ALA A 10 7.24 -18.23 27.98
CA ALA A 10 8.23 -18.84 27.10
C ALA A 10 7.90 -18.63 25.60
N VAL A 11 6.62 -18.72 25.22
CA VAL A 11 6.18 -18.43 23.85
C VAL A 11 6.25 -16.93 23.56
N ARG A 12 5.94 -16.09 24.56
CA ARG A 12 6.09 -14.64 24.47
C ARG A 12 7.55 -14.21 24.27
N ALA A 13 8.49 -14.84 24.98
CA ALA A 13 9.92 -14.57 24.84
C ALA A 13 10.45 -14.98 23.45
N ARG A 14 9.96 -16.10 22.91
CA ARG A 14 10.34 -16.54 21.55
C ARG A 14 9.84 -15.60 20.44
N LEU A 15 8.71 -14.92 20.64
CA LEU A 15 8.22 -13.88 19.73
C LEU A 15 9.02 -12.57 19.83
N ARG A 16 9.65 -12.31 20.98
CA ARG A 16 10.45 -11.09 21.23
C ARG A 16 11.83 -11.10 20.59
N GLY A 17 12.34 -12.27 20.19
CA GLY A 17 13.63 -12.38 19.53
C GLY A 17 14.76 -11.78 20.37
N GLU A 18 15.08 -12.39 21.52
CA GLU A 18 16.27 -12.00 22.29
C GLU A 18 17.55 -12.51 21.61
N ASP A 19 18.24 -11.55 20.99
CA ASP A 19 19.68 -11.38 20.78
C ASP A 19 20.61 -12.57 21.07
N ALA A 20 20.96 -13.28 19.99
CA ALA A 20 22.30 -13.85 19.84
C ALA A 20 23.08 -12.95 18.87
N GLY A 21 23.94 -12.09 19.42
CA GLY A 21 24.71 -11.11 18.66
C GLY A 21 25.64 -11.76 17.62
N CYS A 22 25.62 -11.20 16.41
CA CYS A 22 26.69 -11.31 15.41
C CYS A 22 26.74 -9.99 14.64
N PRO A 23 27.90 -9.31 14.55
CA PRO A 23 28.05 -8.13 13.72
C PRO A 23 28.33 -8.57 12.28
N SER A 24 27.57 -8.10 11.29
CA SER A 24 28.06 -7.75 9.94
C SER A 24 26.92 -7.63 8.90
N SER A 25 27.10 -6.60 8.07
CA SER A 25 26.63 -6.42 6.68
C SER A 25 25.14 -6.32 6.40
N GLY A 26 24.76 -5.11 5.99
CA GLY A 26 23.43 -4.76 5.49
C GLY A 26 23.01 -5.61 4.30
N SER A 27 21.86 -6.23 4.46
CA SER A 27 21.05 -6.78 3.38
C SER A 27 19.58 -6.56 3.73
N ASP A 28 18.83 -5.98 2.79
CA ASP A 28 17.44 -5.60 2.90
C ASP A 28 16.51 -6.82 3.11
N HIS A 29 16.27 -7.20 4.36
CA HIS A 29 15.15 -8.09 4.72
C HIS A 29 14.41 -7.57 5.96
N ASP A 30 13.90 -6.34 5.87
CA ASP A 30 13.13 -5.68 6.94
C ASP A 30 11.67 -6.16 7.06
N ALA A 31 11.23 -7.09 6.21
CA ALA A 31 9.87 -7.64 6.26
C ALA A 31 9.62 -8.47 7.53
N SER A 32 10.66 -9.12 8.09
CA SER A 32 10.56 -9.94 9.30
C SER A 32 10.36 -9.08 10.56
N ALA A 33 11.07 -7.96 10.67
CA ALA A 33 10.96 -7.03 11.80
C ALA A 33 9.61 -6.27 11.81
N CYS A 34 8.94 -6.18 10.65
CA CYS A 34 7.62 -5.56 10.53
C CYS A 34 6.47 -6.47 10.99
N LEU A 35 6.57 -7.79 10.78
CA LEU A 35 5.50 -8.73 11.19
C LEU A 35 5.47 -8.94 12.70
N SER A 36 6.64 -9.04 13.34
CA SER A 36 6.73 -9.19 14.81
C SER A 36 6.09 -7.99 15.51
N GLY A 37 6.33 -6.76 15.03
CA GLY A 37 5.67 -5.56 15.55
C GLY A 37 4.16 -5.55 15.36
N LEU A 38 3.64 -6.05 14.22
CA LEU A 38 2.21 -6.19 13.96
C LEU A 38 1.54 -7.19 14.92
N VAL A 39 2.19 -8.35 15.13
CA VAL A 39 1.71 -9.38 16.07
C VAL A 39 1.81 -8.88 17.51
N GLN A 40 2.92 -8.24 17.89
CA GLN A 40 3.13 -7.71 19.23
C GLN A 40 2.10 -6.63 19.58
N ALA A 41 1.87 -5.66 18.69
CA ALA A 41 0.85 -4.63 18.92
C ALA A 41 -0.58 -5.21 18.98
N PHE A 42 -0.85 -6.29 18.24
CA PHE A 42 -2.12 -7.00 18.34
C PHE A 42 -2.28 -7.67 19.71
N LEU A 43 -1.24 -8.34 20.22
CA LEU A 43 -1.23 -8.98 21.52
C LEU A 43 -1.20 -7.97 22.70
N GLU A 44 -0.50 -6.84 22.56
CA GLU A 44 -0.41 -5.79 23.57
C GLU A 44 -1.69 -4.96 23.69
N THR A 45 -2.51 -4.90 22.63
CA THR A 45 -3.86 -4.31 22.75
C THR A 45 -4.71 -5.09 23.76
N ASP A 46 -4.38 -6.36 24.06
CA ASP A 46 -5.07 -7.21 25.05
C ASP A 46 -4.55 -7.00 26.50
N ALA A 47 -3.32 -6.51 26.66
CA ALA A 47 -2.68 -6.38 27.98
C ALA A 47 -2.92 -5.03 28.67
N GLY A 48 -3.33 -4.01 27.92
CA GLY A 48 -3.49 -2.63 28.40
C GLY A 48 -4.93 -2.12 28.48
N ALA A 49 -5.95 -2.95 28.23
CA ALA A 49 -7.36 -2.57 28.38
C ALA A 49 -7.87 -2.73 29.82
N ALA A 50 -6.97 -2.69 30.81
CA ALA A 50 -7.30 -2.12 32.12
C ALA A 50 -7.07 -0.62 31.99
N GLU A 51 -8.17 0.10 31.75
CA GLU A 51 -8.26 1.56 31.78
C GLU A 51 -7.45 2.14 32.96
N GLU A 52 -6.28 2.73 32.68
CA GLU A 52 -5.67 3.69 33.61
C GLU A 52 -6.50 4.97 33.56
N GLY A 53 -7.16 5.25 34.68
CA GLY A 53 -8.15 6.29 34.83
C GLY A 53 -7.64 7.69 34.49
N VAL A 54 -8.21 8.26 33.43
CA VAL A 54 -8.54 9.67 33.37
C VAL A 54 -10.05 9.75 33.22
N ALA A 55 -10.72 10.40 34.18
CA ALA A 55 -12.16 10.56 34.24
C ALA A 55 -12.68 11.36 33.04
N GLY A 56 -12.96 10.67 31.94
CA GLY A 56 -13.84 11.12 30.86
C GLY A 56 -15.05 10.19 30.79
N PRO A 57 -16.24 10.67 30.37
CA PRO A 57 -17.38 9.79 30.21
C PRO A 57 -17.01 8.69 29.21
N PRO A 58 -17.42 7.42 29.46
CA PRO A 58 -17.09 6.33 28.57
C PRO A 58 -17.57 6.67 27.15
N PRO A 59 -16.83 6.28 26.10
CA PRO A 59 -17.37 6.34 24.76
C PRO A 59 -18.66 5.53 24.78
N LYS A 60 -19.78 6.16 24.40
CA LYS A 60 -21.05 5.45 24.28
C LYS A 60 -20.83 4.28 23.33
N GLU A 61 -20.75 3.07 23.88
CA GLU A 61 -20.91 1.84 23.13
C GLU A 61 -22.35 1.85 22.63
N TYR A 62 -22.50 2.36 21.40
CA TYR A 62 -23.72 2.15 20.65
C TYR A 62 -23.66 0.68 20.22
N ASP A 63 -24.19 -0.19 21.06
CA ASP A 63 -24.72 -1.45 20.57
C ASP A 63 -26.00 -1.09 19.80
N SER A 64 -25.80 -0.64 18.57
CA SER A 64 -26.90 -0.49 17.63
C SER A 64 -27.07 -1.87 17.03
N ASP A 65 -28.15 -2.54 17.42
CA ASP A 65 -28.81 -3.58 16.63
C ASP A 65 -29.10 -2.98 15.24
N ASP A 66 -28.09 -2.91 14.38
CA ASP A 66 -28.18 -2.33 13.04
C ASP A 66 -28.54 -3.47 12.10
N ASP A 67 -29.85 -3.61 11.88
CA ASP A 67 -30.49 -4.40 10.84
C ASP A 67 -29.73 -4.28 9.51
N GLY A 68 -29.82 -5.30 8.65
CA GLY A 68 -29.08 -5.43 7.38
C GLY A 68 -29.14 -4.23 6.41
N ASP A 69 -29.94 -3.20 6.68
CA ASP A 69 -30.00 -1.92 5.97
C ASP A 69 -28.70 -1.09 6.10
N GLY A 70 -28.05 -1.12 7.27
CA GLY A 70 -26.83 -0.32 7.49
C GLY A 70 -25.65 -0.75 6.62
N ALA A 71 -25.61 -2.01 6.20
CA ALA A 71 -24.63 -2.53 5.25
C ALA A 71 -24.88 -2.03 3.82
N GLY A 72 -26.15 -2.03 3.40
CA GLY A 72 -26.57 -1.50 2.10
C GLY A 72 -26.25 -0.01 1.99
N ARG A 73 -26.55 0.76 3.04
CA ARG A 73 -26.19 2.18 3.13
C ARG A 73 -24.68 2.40 3.08
N ALA A 74 -23.89 1.62 3.82
CA ALA A 74 -22.43 1.71 3.79
C ALA A 74 -21.87 1.41 2.39
N ALA A 75 -22.36 0.37 1.72
CA ALA A 75 -21.96 0.02 0.36
C ALA A 75 -22.33 1.13 -0.65
N ALA A 76 -23.53 1.71 -0.53
CA ALA A 76 -23.96 2.83 -1.36
C ALA A 76 -23.06 4.06 -1.15
N SER A 77 -22.77 4.43 0.11
CA SER A 77 -21.85 5.52 0.42
C SER A 77 -20.43 5.30 -0.10
N VAL A 78 -19.90 4.06 -0.03
CA VAL A 78 -18.58 3.75 -0.60
C VAL A 78 -18.58 3.91 -2.12
N ARG A 79 -19.63 3.43 -2.80
CA ARG A 79 -19.77 3.58 -4.25
C ARG A 79 -19.85 5.04 -4.66
N GLU A 80 -20.68 5.83 -4.00
CA GLU A 80 -20.83 7.27 -4.25
C GLU A 80 -19.49 8.02 -4.07
N LEU A 81 -18.70 7.66 -3.05
CA LEU A 81 -17.42 8.32 -2.77
C LEU A 81 -16.31 7.94 -3.75
N LEU A 82 -16.24 6.67 -4.17
CA LEU A 82 -15.12 6.15 -4.97
C LEU A 82 -15.41 6.07 -6.46
N ASP A 83 -16.69 5.99 -6.84
CA ASP A 83 -17.15 5.95 -8.22
C ASP A 83 -18.42 6.80 -8.43
N PRO A 84 -18.34 8.12 -8.20
CA PRO A 84 -19.46 9.03 -8.42
C PRO A 84 -19.85 9.10 -9.91
N PRO A 85 -21.11 9.44 -10.23
CA PRO A 85 -21.57 9.58 -11.60
C PRO A 85 -20.76 10.62 -12.39
N ALA A 86 -20.76 10.47 -13.72
CA ALA A 86 -19.96 11.27 -14.65
C ALA A 86 -20.15 12.78 -14.54
N GLU A 87 -21.38 13.19 -14.24
CA GLU A 87 -21.82 14.58 -14.20
C GLU A 87 -21.13 15.36 -13.08
N GLU A 88 -20.71 14.68 -12.02
CA GLU A 88 -20.02 15.29 -10.87
C GLU A 88 -18.54 15.58 -11.14
N ASP A 89 -17.85 14.67 -11.84
CA ASP A 89 -16.40 14.77 -12.05
C ASP A 89 -15.95 14.16 -13.38
N VAL A 90 -16.09 14.94 -14.46
CA VAL A 90 -15.68 14.56 -15.83
C VAL A 90 -14.17 14.30 -15.91
N PHE A 91 -13.35 15.01 -15.13
CA PHE A 91 -11.91 14.80 -15.11
C PHE A 91 -11.58 13.43 -14.53
N ARG A 92 -12.20 13.06 -13.40
CA ARG A 92 -12.07 11.73 -12.79
C ARG A 92 -12.40 10.63 -13.79
N ILE A 93 -13.47 10.77 -14.58
CA ILE A 93 -13.83 9.74 -15.58
C ILE A 93 -12.73 9.56 -16.63
N ARG A 94 -12.23 10.67 -17.19
CA ARG A 94 -11.13 10.61 -18.17
C ARG A 94 -9.89 9.98 -17.55
N LEU A 95 -9.55 10.38 -16.32
CA LEU A 95 -8.43 9.81 -15.57
C LEU A 95 -8.65 8.32 -15.28
N ALA A 96 -9.85 7.90 -14.88
CA ALA A 96 -10.18 6.51 -14.59
C ALA A 96 -10.05 5.63 -15.84
N ALA A 97 -10.48 6.11 -17.01
CA ALA A 97 -10.27 5.43 -18.28
C ALA A 97 -8.76 5.31 -18.62
N ALA A 98 -7.99 6.38 -18.44
CA ALA A 98 -6.54 6.37 -18.66
C ALA A 98 -5.81 5.42 -17.69
N VAL A 99 -6.23 5.39 -16.42
CA VAL A 99 -5.72 4.47 -15.39
C VAL A 99 -6.05 3.03 -15.77
N ALA A 100 -7.28 2.72 -16.15
CA ALA A 100 -7.67 1.37 -16.57
C ALA A 100 -6.82 0.90 -17.77
N ALA A 101 -6.67 1.73 -18.79
CA ALA A 101 -5.80 1.43 -19.93
C ALA A 101 -4.33 1.23 -19.52
N ALA A 102 -3.83 2.00 -18.54
CA ALA A 102 -2.48 1.85 -18.03
C ALA A 102 -2.27 0.58 -17.19
N VAL A 103 -3.24 0.23 -16.35
CA VAL A 103 -3.22 -0.99 -15.54
C VAL A 103 -3.20 -2.23 -16.43
N GLU A 104 -4.01 -2.26 -17.49
CA GLU A 104 -4.05 -3.37 -18.43
C GLU A 104 -2.75 -3.48 -19.25
N ALA A 105 -2.24 -2.36 -19.75
CA ALA A 105 -1.00 -2.36 -20.52
C ALA A 105 0.23 -2.81 -19.70
N GLU A 106 0.23 -2.55 -18.40
CA GLU A 106 1.33 -2.91 -17.49
C GLU A 106 1.00 -4.15 -16.63
N ALA A 107 -0.02 -4.94 -16.99
CA ALA A 107 -0.50 -6.07 -16.20
C ALA A 107 0.58 -7.11 -15.90
N ALA A 108 1.53 -7.32 -16.83
CA ALA A 108 2.68 -8.22 -16.64
C ALA A 108 3.59 -7.81 -15.47
N LEU A 109 3.57 -6.54 -15.07
CA LEU A 109 4.35 -6.02 -13.95
C LEU A 109 3.62 -6.16 -12.61
N ARG A 110 2.32 -6.50 -12.55
CA ARG A 110 1.55 -6.60 -11.30
C ARG A 110 2.24 -7.38 -10.18
N PRO A 111 2.88 -8.55 -10.42
CA PRO A 111 3.62 -9.27 -9.37
C PRO A 111 4.76 -8.46 -8.75
N HIS A 112 5.27 -7.48 -9.48
CA HIS A 112 6.36 -6.58 -9.08
C HIS A 112 5.78 -5.22 -8.69
N GLY A 113 4.98 -5.14 -7.63
CA GLY A 113 4.14 -3.98 -7.28
C GLY A 113 4.83 -2.60 -7.40
N ALA A 114 6.09 -2.46 -6.94
CA ALA A 114 6.82 -1.19 -7.07
C ALA A 114 7.20 -0.84 -8.52
N ALA A 115 7.50 -1.84 -9.36
CA ALA A 115 7.72 -1.64 -10.79
C ALA A 115 6.41 -1.34 -11.52
N PHE A 116 5.32 -2.04 -11.16
CA PHE A 116 3.98 -1.80 -11.68
C PHE A 116 3.52 -0.36 -11.45
N ARG A 117 3.57 0.14 -10.20
CA ARG A 117 3.19 1.53 -9.89
C ARG A 117 4.01 2.57 -10.64
N ARG A 118 5.33 2.34 -10.78
CA ARG A 118 6.21 3.21 -11.57
C ARG A 118 5.87 3.19 -13.06
N ALA A 119 5.51 2.04 -13.62
CA ALA A 119 5.12 1.90 -15.01
C ALA A 119 3.77 2.60 -15.28
N VAL A 120 2.77 2.38 -14.42
CA VAL A 120 1.48 3.09 -14.47
C VAL A 120 1.69 4.61 -14.39
N ALA A 121 2.46 5.10 -13.42
CA ALA A 121 2.76 6.54 -13.30
C ALA A 121 3.53 7.10 -14.52
N ARG A 122 4.40 6.31 -15.16
CA ARG A 122 5.09 6.70 -16.40
C ARG A 122 4.11 6.82 -17.56
N ARG A 123 3.18 5.87 -17.71
CA ARG A 123 2.19 5.86 -18.77
C ARG A 123 1.18 7.00 -18.64
N LEU A 124 0.73 7.29 -17.41
CA LEU A 124 -0.12 8.45 -17.14
C LEU A 124 0.57 9.77 -17.47
N ARG A 125 1.86 9.91 -17.11
CA ARG A 125 2.67 11.08 -17.53
C ARG A 125 2.81 11.18 -19.05
N GLY A 126 3.02 10.06 -19.74
CA GLY A 126 3.03 10.01 -21.20
C GLY A 126 1.71 10.44 -21.84
N ALA A 127 0.59 10.30 -21.12
CA ALA A 127 -0.73 10.79 -21.52
C ALA A 127 -1.02 12.25 -21.09
N GLY A 128 -0.05 12.94 -20.47
CA GLY A 128 -0.16 14.36 -20.09
C GLY A 128 -0.63 14.64 -18.67
N TYR A 129 -0.80 13.62 -17.81
CA TYR A 129 -1.16 13.81 -16.41
C TYR A 129 0.07 14.08 -15.54
N ASP A 130 -0.04 14.99 -14.55
CA ASP A 130 0.97 15.10 -13.46
C ASP A 130 0.80 13.93 -12.49
N ALA A 131 1.32 12.77 -12.88
CA ALA A 131 1.27 11.54 -12.09
C ALA A 131 2.59 11.27 -11.36
N GLY A 132 2.50 10.88 -10.08
CA GLY A 132 3.65 10.60 -9.23
C GLY A 132 3.48 9.32 -8.43
N VAL A 133 4.58 8.66 -8.09
CA VAL A 133 4.56 7.57 -7.10
C VAL A 133 4.71 8.17 -5.72
N CYS A 134 3.75 7.88 -4.85
CA CYS A 134 3.73 8.34 -3.47
C CYS A 134 4.10 7.19 -2.54
N LYS A 135 5.05 7.44 -1.65
CA LYS A 135 5.42 6.53 -0.58
C LYS A 135 5.05 7.16 0.76
N SER A 136 3.98 6.67 1.37
CA SER A 136 3.59 7.07 2.73
C SER A 136 4.40 6.27 3.75
N ARG A 137 4.73 6.94 4.85
CA ARG A 137 5.38 6.33 6.02
C ARG A 137 4.78 6.94 7.27
N TRP A 138 4.42 6.08 8.23
CA TRP A 138 3.95 6.51 9.54
C TRP A 138 4.67 5.72 10.63
N GLU A 139 4.93 6.40 11.73
CA GLU A 139 5.57 5.81 12.91
C GLU A 139 4.54 5.20 13.85
N ALA A 140 4.99 4.27 14.68
CA ALA A 140 4.14 3.67 15.70
C ALA A 140 3.72 4.72 16.73
N SER A 141 2.41 4.88 16.95
CA SER A 141 1.89 5.76 17.99
C SER A 141 0.44 5.40 18.31
N GLY A 142 0.03 5.53 19.58
CA GLY A 142 -1.37 5.40 20.00
C GLY A 142 -2.05 4.09 19.57
N GLY A 143 -1.40 2.94 19.80
CA GLY A 143 -1.96 1.62 19.48
C GLY A 143 -2.02 1.27 17.99
N ILE A 144 -1.17 1.93 17.19
CA ILE A 144 -0.99 1.68 15.75
C ILE A 144 0.47 1.43 15.50
N THR A 145 0.75 0.41 14.69
CA THR A 145 2.11 0.03 14.28
C THR A 145 2.63 0.91 13.17
N ALA A 146 3.96 1.08 13.15
CA ALA A 146 4.63 1.70 12.02
C ALA A 146 4.34 0.95 10.72
N GLY A 147 4.41 1.66 9.60
CA GLY A 147 4.20 1.07 8.30
C GLY A 147 4.56 1.99 7.16
N THR A 148 4.64 1.39 5.98
CA THR A 148 4.86 2.10 4.72
C THR A 148 3.89 1.60 3.68
N TYR A 149 3.46 2.48 2.79
CA TYR A 149 2.62 2.10 1.67
C TYR A 149 2.98 2.91 0.43
N GLU A 150 2.79 2.31 -0.75
CA GLU A 150 3.10 2.95 -2.02
C GLU A 150 1.87 2.93 -2.93
N TYR A 151 1.55 4.08 -3.51
CA TYR A 151 0.42 4.28 -4.42
C TYR A 151 0.79 5.31 -5.50
N VAL A 152 -0.10 5.54 -6.46
CA VAL A 152 0.08 6.59 -7.47
C VAL A 152 -0.86 7.76 -7.14
N ASP A 153 -0.43 8.98 -7.38
CA ASP A 153 -1.34 10.13 -7.35
C ASP A 153 -1.34 10.87 -8.69
N VAL A 154 -2.37 11.68 -8.90
CA VAL A 154 -2.44 12.65 -9.98
C VAL A 154 -2.83 14.00 -9.40
N VAL A 155 -2.02 15.02 -9.68
CA VAL A 155 -2.27 16.39 -9.26
C VAL A 155 -2.87 17.16 -10.44
N VAL A 156 -3.91 17.94 -10.15
CA VAL A 156 -4.62 18.81 -11.09
C VAL A 156 -4.25 20.25 -10.77
N ALA A 157 -3.99 21.06 -11.79
CA ALA A 157 -3.73 22.47 -11.56
C ALA A 157 -4.95 23.15 -10.91
N SER A 158 -4.70 24.10 -10.01
CA SER A 158 -5.73 24.77 -9.20
C SER A 158 -6.84 25.45 -10.00
N GLY A 159 -6.63 25.74 -11.29
CA GLY A 159 -7.64 26.32 -12.19
C GLY A 159 -8.68 25.31 -12.73
N GLU A 160 -8.37 24.02 -12.75
CA GLU A 160 -9.29 22.97 -13.24
C GLU A 160 -10.01 22.23 -12.10
N ALA A 161 -9.54 22.40 -10.86
CA ALA A 161 -10.15 21.82 -9.69
C ALA A 161 -11.46 22.56 -9.32
N ARG A 162 -12.60 22.05 -9.78
CA ARG A 162 -13.91 22.49 -9.26
C ARG A 162 -14.03 22.03 -7.80
N ARG A 163 -13.73 22.95 -6.87
CA ARG A 163 -13.86 22.86 -5.39
C ARG A 163 -13.18 21.63 -4.75
N GLY A 164 -12.14 21.85 -3.95
CA GLY A 164 -11.55 20.83 -3.08
C GLY A 164 -10.08 20.51 -3.39
N SER A 165 -9.57 19.43 -2.79
CA SER A 165 -8.20 18.97 -3.02
C SER A 165 -7.90 18.78 -4.52
N SER A 166 -6.76 19.33 -4.96
CA SER A 166 -6.24 19.21 -6.32
C SER A 166 -5.64 17.83 -6.62
N ARG A 167 -5.90 16.82 -5.79
CA ARG A 167 -5.19 15.54 -5.81
C ARG A 167 -6.14 14.35 -5.86
N TYR A 168 -5.89 13.48 -6.84
CA TYR A 168 -6.51 12.18 -6.98
C TYR A 168 -5.55 11.10 -6.52
N ILE A 169 -6.03 10.21 -5.67
CA ILE A 169 -5.35 8.99 -5.29
C ILE A 169 -5.72 7.91 -6.30
N VAL A 170 -4.70 7.23 -6.83
CA VAL A 170 -4.80 6.13 -7.79
C VAL A 170 -4.17 4.89 -7.17
N ASP A 171 -4.99 3.86 -6.94
CA ASP A 171 -4.52 2.62 -6.32
C ASP A 171 -5.26 1.39 -6.87
N ALA A 172 -4.52 0.50 -7.52
CA ALA A 172 -5.02 -0.75 -8.08
C ALA A 172 -5.23 -1.83 -7.01
N ASP A 173 -4.52 -1.75 -5.88
CA ASP A 173 -4.56 -2.74 -4.81
C ASP A 173 -5.47 -2.30 -3.65
N PHE A 174 -6.19 -1.18 -3.81
CA PHE A 174 -7.03 -0.59 -2.76
C PHE A 174 -8.05 -1.60 -2.23
N ARG A 175 -8.80 -2.28 -3.11
CA ARG A 175 -9.80 -3.28 -2.75
C ARG A 175 -9.19 -4.50 -2.05
N ALA A 176 -8.09 -5.04 -2.58
CA ALA A 176 -7.36 -6.14 -1.96
C ALA A 176 -6.87 -5.76 -0.55
N GLY A 177 -6.45 -4.51 -0.37
CA GLY A 177 -6.10 -3.93 0.91
C GLY A 177 -7.24 -3.87 1.93
N LEU A 178 -8.50 -4.10 1.54
CA LEU A 178 -9.69 -4.12 2.39
C LEU A 178 -10.21 -5.53 2.69
N GLU A 179 -9.80 -6.56 1.95
CA GLU A 179 -10.34 -7.91 2.14
C GLU A 179 -10.00 -8.53 3.50
N VAL A 180 -10.98 -9.24 4.08
CA VAL A 180 -10.86 -9.91 5.39
C VAL A 180 -11.25 -11.38 5.24
N ALA A 181 -10.44 -12.29 5.78
CA ALA A 181 -10.60 -13.75 5.57
C ALA A 181 -11.92 -14.34 6.10
N ARG A 182 -12.55 -13.70 7.11
CA ARG A 182 -13.85 -14.09 7.68
C ARG A 182 -14.83 -12.93 7.62
N ALA A 183 -14.96 -12.32 6.44
CA ALA A 183 -15.92 -11.26 6.20
C ALA A 183 -17.36 -11.78 6.41
N THR A 184 -18.20 -10.99 7.07
CA THR A 184 -19.65 -11.21 7.01
C THR A 184 -20.16 -10.85 5.60
N GLN A 185 -21.37 -11.29 5.24
CA GLN A 185 -21.95 -10.99 3.94
C GLN A 185 -22.13 -9.48 3.73
N GLU A 186 -22.48 -8.77 4.80
CA GLU A 186 -22.60 -7.31 4.85
C GLU A 186 -21.28 -6.63 4.50
N TYR A 187 -20.18 -7.07 5.12
CA TYR A 187 -18.88 -6.49 4.84
C TYR A 187 -18.38 -6.84 3.44
N ALA A 188 -18.64 -8.06 2.97
CA ALA A 188 -18.34 -8.46 1.61
C ALA A 188 -19.05 -7.57 0.58
N ALA A 189 -20.31 -7.17 0.84
CA ALA A 189 -21.04 -6.22 -0.01
C ALA A 189 -20.40 -4.83 -0.03
N VAL A 190 -19.91 -4.33 1.12
CA VAL A 190 -19.18 -3.06 1.21
C VAL A 190 -17.87 -3.11 0.41
N VAL A 191 -17.09 -4.19 0.53
CA VAL A 191 -15.85 -4.37 -0.25
C VAL A 191 -16.16 -4.51 -1.75
N ALA A 192 -17.27 -5.17 -2.10
CA ALA A 192 -17.70 -5.31 -3.49
C ALA A 192 -18.12 -3.98 -4.14
N ALA A 193 -18.52 -2.98 -3.35
CA ALA A 193 -18.83 -1.64 -3.83
C ALA A 193 -17.59 -0.82 -4.20
N VAL A 194 -16.39 -1.26 -3.80
CA VAL A 194 -15.13 -0.63 -4.20
C VAL A 194 -14.81 -1.02 -5.65
N PRO A 195 -14.38 -0.05 -6.50
CA PRO A 195 -13.93 -0.32 -7.87
C PRO A 195 -12.97 -1.50 -7.97
N ALA A 196 -13.26 -2.44 -8.87
CA ALA A 196 -12.52 -3.70 -8.97
C ALA A 196 -11.13 -3.54 -9.58
N THR A 197 -10.97 -2.66 -10.58
CA THR A 197 -9.72 -2.51 -11.33
C THR A 197 -8.72 -1.60 -10.63
N ALA A 198 -9.16 -0.40 -10.27
CA ALA A 198 -8.39 0.59 -9.52
C ALA A 198 -9.33 1.66 -8.95
N VAL A 199 -8.99 2.18 -7.78
CA VAL A 199 -9.63 3.37 -7.23
C VAL A 199 -8.98 4.61 -7.84
N VAL A 200 -9.83 5.52 -8.33
CA VAL A 200 -9.44 6.85 -8.80
C VAL A 200 -10.39 7.85 -8.14
N ALA A 201 -9.97 8.41 -7.02
CA ALA A 201 -10.82 9.25 -6.19
C ALA A 201 -10.04 10.40 -5.56
N ARG A 202 -10.73 11.49 -5.26
CA ARG A 202 -10.14 12.63 -4.54
C ARG A 202 -9.73 12.22 -3.13
N GLU A 203 -8.70 12.87 -2.62
CA GLU A 203 -8.14 12.61 -1.29
C GLU A 203 -9.22 12.61 -0.18
N GLU A 204 -10.12 13.60 -0.22
CA GLU A 204 -11.23 13.73 0.74
C GLU A 204 -12.21 12.55 0.67
N SER A 205 -12.54 12.11 -0.55
CA SER A 205 -13.45 10.98 -0.77
C SER A 205 -12.83 9.67 -0.31
N VAL A 206 -11.54 9.46 -0.58
CA VAL A 206 -10.78 8.31 -0.05
C VAL A 206 -10.83 8.29 1.47
N GLY A 207 -10.59 9.43 2.12
CA GLY A 207 -10.65 9.53 3.58
C GLY A 207 -12.03 9.21 4.15
N ARG A 208 -13.12 9.62 3.50
CA ARG A 208 -14.48 9.27 3.92
C ARG A 208 -14.76 7.78 3.69
N ALA A 209 -14.41 7.25 2.52
CA ALA A 209 -14.64 5.84 2.19
C ALA A 209 -13.88 4.91 3.13
N VAL A 210 -12.62 5.22 3.44
CA VAL A 210 -11.81 4.43 4.39
C VAL A 210 -12.45 4.36 5.77
N ARG A 211 -13.06 5.44 6.26
CA ARG A 211 -13.78 5.43 7.55
C ARG A 211 -14.98 4.48 7.51
N VAL A 212 -15.83 4.61 6.48
CA VAL A 212 -17.00 3.74 6.30
C VAL A 212 -16.61 2.27 6.22
N VAL A 213 -15.61 1.94 5.38
CA VAL A 213 -15.14 0.56 5.23
C VAL A 213 -14.49 0.03 6.51
N SER A 214 -13.71 0.84 7.23
CA SER A 214 -13.07 0.43 8.49
C SER A 214 -14.10 0.17 9.59
N ASP A 215 -15.18 0.94 9.63
CA ASP A 215 -16.29 0.73 10.55
C ASP A 215 -17.05 -0.56 10.23
N ALA A 216 -17.33 -0.81 8.94
CA ALA A 216 -17.92 -2.07 8.51
C ALA A 216 -17.01 -3.28 8.81
N ALA A 217 -15.70 -3.14 8.61
CA ALA A 217 -14.72 -4.18 8.94
C ALA A 217 -14.69 -4.49 10.43
N ARG A 218 -14.73 -3.46 11.29
CA ARG A 218 -14.81 -3.61 12.74
C ARG A 218 -16.06 -4.40 13.14
N ARG A 219 -17.23 -4.05 12.59
CA ARG A 219 -18.49 -4.75 12.88
C ARG A 219 -18.42 -6.22 12.46
N SER A 220 -17.92 -6.50 11.25
CA SER A 220 -17.76 -7.87 10.75
C SER A 220 -16.81 -8.73 11.58
N LEU A 221 -15.69 -8.17 12.05
CA LEU A 221 -14.76 -8.89 12.92
C LEU A 221 -15.38 -9.17 14.28
N ARG A 222 -16.05 -8.17 14.89
CA ARG A 222 -16.71 -8.32 16.20
C ARG A 222 -17.87 -9.31 16.17
N ALA A 223 -18.63 -9.38 15.07
CA ALA A 223 -19.69 -10.37 14.88
C ALA A 223 -19.17 -11.83 14.97
N HIS A 224 -17.90 -12.05 14.63
CA HIS A 224 -17.24 -13.35 14.76
C HIS A 224 -16.41 -13.51 16.05
N GLY A 225 -16.55 -12.58 17.02
CA GLY A 225 -15.75 -12.57 18.24
C GLY A 225 -14.26 -12.32 18.01
N LEU A 226 -13.88 -11.73 16.86
CA LEU A 226 -12.49 -11.45 16.51
C LEU A 226 -12.11 -10.02 16.92
N HIS A 227 -10.92 -9.88 17.50
CA HIS A 227 -10.35 -8.56 17.78
C HIS A 227 -9.93 -7.84 16.48
N VAL A 228 -10.02 -6.51 16.47
CA VAL A 228 -9.63 -5.70 15.30
C VAL A 228 -8.12 -5.53 15.28
N PRO A 229 -7.40 -6.09 14.29
CA PRO A 229 -5.96 -5.97 14.27
C PRO A 229 -5.51 -4.53 13.98
N PRO A 230 -4.31 -4.12 14.43
CA PRO A 230 -3.82 -2.75 14.28
C PRO A 230 -3.90 -2.22 12.84
N TRP A 231 -3.60 -3.08 11.85
CA TRP A 231 -3.64 -2.72 10.42
C TRP A 231 -5.06 -2.59 9.84
N ARG A 232 -6.10 -2.94 10.60
CA ARG A 232 -7.51 -2.74 10.22
C ARG A 232 -8.15 -1.58 10.97
N LYS A 233 -7.44 -0.94 11.90
CA LYS A 233 -7.92 0.27 12.57
C LYS A 233 -8.00 1.42 11.56
N THR A 234 -9.04 2.24 11.68
CA THR A 234 -9.31 3.36 10.77
C THR A 234 -8.11 4.29 10.60
N ARG A 235 -7.42 4.63 11.69
CA ARG A 235 -6.25 5.53 11.63
C ARG A 235 -5.05 4.89 10.91
N TYR A 236 -4.84 3.58 11.01
CA TYR A 236 -3.81 2.89 10.21
C TYR A 236 -4.17 2.96 8.73
N MET A 237 -5.41 2.63 8.39
CA MET A 237 -5.90 2.63 7.01
C MET A 237 -5.83 4.04 6.40
N LEU A 238 -6.24 5.08 7.14
CA LEU A 238 -6.09 6.46 6.69
C LEU A 238 -4.61 6.82 6.45
N ALA A 239 -3.69 6.40 7.32
CA ALA A 239 -2.27 6.70 7.16
C ALA A 239 -1.67 6.12 5.86
N LYS A 240 -2.20 4.99 5.35
CA LYS A 240 -1.74 4.39 4.09
C LYS A 240 -1.83 5.37 2.91
N TRP A 241 -2.92 6.13 2.80
CA TRP A 241 -3.17 7.03 1.67
C TRP A 241 -3.03 8.51 2.03
N LEU A 242 -3.37 8.89 3.26
CA LEU A 242 -3.47 10.27 3.73
C LEU A 242 -2.38 10.66 4.75
N GLY A 243 -1.50 9.72 5.10
CA GLY A 243 -0.36 10.01 5.97
C GLY A 243 0.75 10.80 5.26
N PRO A 244 1.76 11.27 6.02
CA PRO A 244 2.94 11.90 5.43
C PRO A 244 3.56 11.02 4.35
N TYR A 245 3.88 11.61 3.20
CA TYR A 245 4.39 10.87 2.05
C TYR A 245 5.50 11.62 1.31
N LYS A 246 6.35 10.86 0.62
CA LYS A 246 7.30 11.37 -0.37
C LYS A 246 6.74 11.10 -1.76
N ARG A 247 6.68 12.12 -2.61
CA ARG A 247 6.22 12.02 -4.00
C ARG A 247 7.41 11.98 -4.95
N SER A 248 7.41 11.04 -5.88
CA SER A 248 8.43 10.90 -6.91
C SER A 248 7.81 11.00 -8.30
N THR A 249 8.15 12.07 -9.02
CA THR A 249 7.85 12.27 -10.45
C THR A 249 9.06 12.01 -11.34
N ALA A 250 10.16 11.50 -10.78
CA ALA A 250 11.35 11.17 -11.56
C ALA A 250 11.11 9.89 -12.37
N THR A 251 11.27 9.99 -13.68
CA THR A 251 11.49 8.82 -14.53
C THR A 251 12.96 8.42 -14.36
N SER A 252 13.36 7.88 -13.20
CA SER A 252 14.75 7.44 -13.07
C SER A 252 14.97 6.29 -14.05
N PRO A 253 15.86 6.41 -15.05
CA PRO A 253 16.49 5.22 -15.58
C PRO A 253 17.28 4.59 -14.42
N ALA A 254 17.48 3.28 -14.45
CA ALA A 254 18.36 2.63 -13.49
C ALA A 254 19.71 3.37 -13.42
N ALA A 255 20.15 3.70 -12.19
CA ALA A 255 21.49 4.11 -11.80
C ALA A 255 22.35 4.86 -12.84
N SER A 256 22.37 6.20 -12.75
CA SER A 256 23.64 6.92 -12.92
C SER A 256 24.18 7.22 -11.52
N ALA A 257 25.05 6.33 -11.04
CA ALA A 257 25.86 6.61 -9.87
C ALA A 257 26.79 7.80 -10.19
N GLY A 258 26.67 8.87 -9.40
CA GLY A 258 27.73 9.83 -9.13
C GLY A 258 28.23 10.69 -10.29
N ALA A 259 27.50 11.75 -10.63
CA ALA A 259 28.11 12.94 -11.21
C ALA A 259 28.32 13.97 -10.09
N MET A 260 29.45 13.86 -9.38
CA MET A 260 29.96 14.95 -8.55
C MET A 260 30.70 15.95 -9.47
N PRO A 261 30.67 17.26 -9.19
CA PRO A 261 31.35 18.25 -10.00
C PRO A 261 32.87 18.16 -9.79
N MET A 262 33.63 18.11 -10.88
CA MET A 262 35.10 18.12 -10.86
C MET A 262 35.61 19.53 -10.52
N PRO A 263 36.51 19.70 -9.54
CA PRO A 263 37.53 20.74 -9.60
C PRO A 263 38.70 20.23 -10.46
N GLY A 264 39.17 21.08 -11.36
CA GLY A 264 40.17 20.71 -12.36
C GLY A 264 41.58 20.47 -11.79
N GLY A 265 42.35 19.69 -12.55
CA GLY A 265 43.79 19.84 -12.65
C GLY A 265 44.65 18.73 -12.04
N GLY A 266 45.18 17.84 -12.90
CA GLY A 266 46.56 17.38 -12.78
C GLY A 266 46.81 15.90 -12.45
N GLY A 267 47.04 15.09 -13.49
CA GLY A 267 48.19 14.17 -13.53
C GLY A 267 47.97 12.68 -13.19
N ALA A 268 48.58 11.83 -14.03
CA ALA A 268 48.78 10.38 -13.95
C ALA A 268 47.55 9.48 -14.25
N GLY A 269 47.41 9.09 -15.52
CA GLY A 269 46.45 8.10 -15.98
C GLY A 269 46.83 6.69 -15.54
N VAL A 270 45.86 5.98 -14.96
CA VAL A 270 45.91 4.53 -14.76
C VAL A 270 44.83 3.94 -15.66
N ASP A 271 45.25 3.26 -16.71
CA ASP A 271 44.37 2.69 -17.75
C ASP A 271 43.72 1.40 -17.20
N VAL A 272 42.43 1.45 -16.87
CA VAL A 272 41.67 0.26 -16.46
C VAL A 272 41.00 -0.35 -17.69
N LYS A 273 41.63 -1.40 -18.21
CA LYS A 273 41.12 -2.21 -19.33
C LYS A 273 40.02 -3.16 -18.85
N CYS A 274 38.77 -2.75 -18.98
CA CYS A 274 37.62 -3.63 -18.77
C CYS A 274 37.54 -4.66 -19.92
N ARG A 275 37.90 -5.92 -19.64
CA ARG A 275 37.80 -7.03 -20.60
C ARG A 275 36.39 -7.63 -20.53
N ALA A 276 35.60 -7.43 -21.58
CA ALA A 276 34.29 -8.07 -21.72
C ALA A 276 34.46 -9.59 -21.94
N VAL A 277 33.85 -10.40 -21.08
CA VAL A 277 33.71 -11.85 -21.27
C VAL A 277 32.36 -12.12 -21.92
N GLY A 278 32.34 -12.21 -23.25
CA GLY A 278 31.19 -12.71 -24.01
C GLY A 278 31.21 -14.23 -24.06
N PHE A 279 30.06 -14.85 -23.77
CA PHE A 279 29.83 -16.27 -24.02
C PHE A 279 29.63 -16.45 -25.54
N PHE A 280 30.56 -17.13 -26.21
CA PHE A 280 30.40 -17.49 -27.62
C PHE A 280 29.56 -18.77 -27.74
N PRO A 281 28.59 -18.84 -28.67
CA PRO A 281 27.92 -20.09 -28.99
C PRO A 281 28.90 -21.08 -29.66
N PRO A 282 28.72 -22.41 -29.46
CA PRO A 282 29.61 -23.41 -30.02
C PRO A 282 29.51 -23.45 -31.55
N PRO A 283 30.62 -23.75 -32.27
CA PRO A 283 30.63 -23.79 -33.72
C PRO A 283 29.84 -24.99 -34.27
N ALA A 284 29.13 -24.76 -35.37
CA ALA A 284 28.41 -25.78 -36.13
C ALA A 284 29.37 -26.81 -36.73
N THR A 285 29.06 -28.10 -36.54
CA THR A 285 29.78 -29.24 -37.11
C THR A 285 29.56 -29.32 -38.63
N ALA A 286 30.64 -29.27 -39.42
CA ALA A 286 30.63 -29.53 -40.86
C ALA A 286 30.59 -31.05 -41.14
N PRO A 287 30.00 -31.50 -42.27
CA PRO A 287 29.78 -32.92 -42.56
C PRO A 287 31.06 -33.65 -42.97
N ALA A 288 31.14 -34.93 -42.58
CA ALA A 288 32.27 -35.82 -42.86
C ALA A 288 32.41 -36.13 -44.35
N ALA A 289 33.65 -36.07 -44.85
CA ALA A 289 34.01 -36.49 -46.19
C ALA A 289 33.98 -38.02 -46.32
N ARG A 290 33.28 -38.51 -47.34
CA ARG A 290 33.35 -39.88 -47.85
C ARG A 290 34.75 -40.18 -48.38
N ILE A 291 35.28 -41.36 -48.07
CA ILE A 291 36.44 -41.94 -48.77
C ILE A 291 36.01 -43.26 -49.40
N LYS A 292 36.16 -43.30 -50.74
CA LYS A 292 36.08 -44.39 -51.72
C LYS A 292 34.77 -45.16 -51.86
#